data_AF-G4F527-F1
#
_entry.id   AF-G4F527-F1
#
_cell.length_a   1.000
_cell.length_b   1.000
_cell.length_c   1.000
_cell.angle_alpha   90.00
_cell.angle_beta   90.00
_cell.angle_gamma   90.00
#
_symmetry.space_group_name_H-M   'P 1'
#
loop_
_entity.id
_entity.type
_entity.pdbx_description
1 polymer ?
#
loop_
_entity_poly.entity_id
_entity_poly.type
_entity_poly.pdbx_seq_one_letter_code
_entity_poly.pdbx_strand_id
1 'polypeptide(L)'
;MPQLKLNLEQSHEASNGNLYAEVCSALGSWPEGQLIRLHQSPEIDSLKLLVVNEKQAELVARCQYVNLFYNYRNALIHEFREPGYGFEFSNDGSEPYYHGMIDNPWQLVYPVAFFDSLVESVLNNLSDFFEVNSIEPHDQFEFGSTWLGR
;
A
#
# COMPACT_ATOMS: atom_id res chain seq x y z
N MET A 1 5.76 5.38 -4.54
CA MET A 1 6.57 6.39 -5.26
C MET A 1 6.22 7.83 -4.88
N PRO A 2 4.98 8.35 -5.07
CA PRO A 2 4.65 9.74 -4.71
C PRO A 2 4.85 10.07 -3.23
N GLN A 3 4.37 9.20 -2.34
CA GLN A 3 4.56 9.37 -0.89
C GLN A 3 6.04 9.34 -0.48
N LEU A 4 6.86 8.53 -1.16
CA LEU A 4 8.30 8.48 -0.91
C LEU A 4 8.96 9.80 -1.29
N LYS A 5 8.62 10.36 -2.47
CA LYS A 5 9.08 11.69 -2.89
C LYS A 5 8.74 12.74 -1.83
N LEU A 6 7.47 12.83 -1.44
CA LEU A 6 7.00 13.80 -0.47
C LEU A 6 7.76 13.69 0.87
N ASN A 7 7.95 12.47 1.37
CA ASN A 7 8.66 12.25 2.63
C ASN A 7 10.16 12.58 2.52
N LEU A 8 10.78 12.35 1.36
CA LEU A 8 12.17 12.74 1.10
C LEU A 8 12.30 14.27 1.03
N GLU A 9 11.37 14.98 0.38
CA GLU A 9 11.36 16.45 0.30
C GLU A 9 11.18 17.11 1.67
N GLN A 10 10.32 16.54 2.52
CA GLN A 10 10.08 17.04 3.88
C GLN A 10 11.27 16.78 4.82
N SER A 11 12.17 15.88 4.45
CA SER A 11 13.37 15.57 5.23
C SER A 11 14.59 16.21 4.57
N HIS A 12 15.04 17.36 5.08
CA HIS A 12 16.24 18.05 4.58
C HIS A 12 17.49 17.16 4.50
N GLU A 13 17.58 16.12 5.35
CA GLU A 13 18.69 15.15 5.39
C GLU A 13 18.55 14.05 4.32
N ALA A 14 17.35 13.83 3.80
CA ALA A 14 17.03 12.75 2.86
C ALA A 14 16.72 13.25 1.44
N SER A 15 16.53 14.55 1.23
CA SER A 15 16.19 15.18 -0.06
C SER A 15 17.34 15.22 -1.08
N ASN A 16 18.54 14.75 -0.72
CA ASN A 16 19.73 14.80 -1.57
C ASN A 16 20.19 13.37 -1.94
N GLY A 17 20.68 13.21 -3.17
CA GLY A 17 21.35 11.99 -3.63
C GLY A 17 20.53 11.16 -4.62
N ASN A 18 21.08 9.98 -4.94
CA ASN A 18 20.63 9.15 -6.06
C ASN A 18 19.20 8.62 -5.86
N LEU A 19 18.80 8.28 -4.62
CA LEU A 19 17.44 7.84 -4.32
C LEU A 19 16.41 8.91 -4.69
N TYR A 20 16.63 10.15 -4.28
CA TYR A 20 15.70 11.25 -4.58
C TYR A 20 15.63 11.55 -6.08
N ALA A 21 16.79 11.56 -6.76
CA ALA A 21 16.87 11.74 -8.20
C ALA A 21 16.14 10.62 -8.96
N GLU A 22 16.32 9.36 -8.57
CA GLU A 22 15.63 8.21 -9.15
C GLU A 22 14.12 8.31 -8.96
N VAL A 23 13.67 8.65 -7.75
CA VAL A 23 12.24 8.82 -7.46
C VAL A 23 11.63 9.95 -8.30
N CYS A 24 12.33 11.07 -8.45
CA CYS A 24 11.88 12.17 -9.30
C CYS A 24 11.85 11.80 -10.78
N SER A 25 12.89 11.11 -11.26
CA SER A 25 12.97 10.63 -12.65
C SER A 25 11.84 9.66 -12.97
N ALA A 26 11.61 8.67 -12.09
CA ALA A 26 10.54 7.69 -12.24
C ALA A 26 9.15 8.35 -12.23
N LEU A 27 8.90 9.33 -11.36
CA LEU A 27 7.62 10.05 -11.35
C LEU A 27 7.46 10.99 -12.55
N GLY A 28 8.55 11.60 -13.02
CA GLY A 28 8.54 12.48 -14.18
C GLY A 28 8.34 11.76 -15.52
N SER A 29 8.55 10.44 -15.55
CA SER A 29 8.28 9.62 -16.74
C SER A 29 6.83 9.14 -16.83
N TRP A 30 6.02 9.34 -15.80
CA TRP A 30 4.63 8.89 -15.79
C TRP A 30 3.76 9.80 -16.66
N PRO A 31 3.06 9.25 -17.67
CA PRO A 31 2.19 10.04 -18.54
C PRO A 31 0.98 10.58 -17.77
N GLU A 32 0.74 11.88 -17.87
CA GLU A 32 -0.44 12.53 -17.29
C GLU A 32 -1.74 11.97 -17.87
N GLY A 33 -2.79 11.91 -17.03
CA GLY A 33 -4.11 11.41 -17.44
C GLY A 33 -4.17 9.90 -17.68
N GLN A 34 -3.09 9.15 -17.41
CA GLN A 34 -3.06 7.69 -17.48
C GLN A 34 -2.99 7.06 -16.09
N LEU A 35 -3.44 5.81 -16.04
CA LEU A 35 -3.29 4.94 -14.89
C LEU A 35 -1.94 4.27 -14.92
N ILE A 36 -1.23 4.31 -13.78
CA ILE A 36 0.06 3.65 -13.62
C ILE A 36 -0.12 2.49 -12.65
N ARG A 37 0.08 1.26 -13.14
CA ARG A 37 -0.02 0.05 -12.33
C ARG A 37 1.19 -0.08 -11.41
N LEU A 38 1.01 -0.76 -10.28
CA LEU A 38 2.08 -0.87 -9.27
C LEU A 38 3.32 -1.58 -9.82
N HIS A 39 3.15 -2.55 -10.72
CA HIS A 39 4.26 -3.27 -11.36
C HIS A 39 5.12 -2.38 -12.29
N GLN A 40 4.63 -1.20 -12.68
CA GLN A 40 5.40 -0.22 -13.44
C GLN A 40 6.25 0.69 -12.53
N SER A 41 6.08 0.58 -11.21
CA SER A 41 6.94 1.30 -10.25
C SER A 41 8.26 0.55 -10.02
N PRO A 42 9.35 1.25 -9.68
CA PRO A 42 10.61 0.62 -9.33
C PRO A 42 10.46 -0.44 -8.23
N GLU A 43 11.18 -1.55 -8.39
CA GLU A 43 11.23 -2.58 -7.37
C GLU A 43 11.93 -2.08 -6.11
N ILE A 44 11.48 -2.59 -4.97
CA ILE A 44 12.00 -2.17 -3.66
C ILE A 44 13.50 -2.42 -3.53
N ASP A 45 14.01 -3.51 -4.09
CA ASP A 45 15.42 -3.86 -3.98
C ASP A 45 16.30 -2.93 -4.82
N SER A 46 15.82 -2.48 -5.98
CA SER A 46 16.50 -1.42 -6.75
C SER A 46 16.59 -0.12 -5.96
N LEU A 47 15.53 0.28 -5.25
CA LEU A 47 15.53 1.49 -4.43
C LEU A 47 16.48 1.38 -3.23
N LYS A 48 16.55 0.20 -2.58
CA LYS A 48 17.47 -0.03 -1.45
C LYS A 48 18.94 0.15 -1.83
N LEU A 49 19.33 -0.14 -3.06
CA LEU A 49 20.71 0.07 -3.54
C LEU A 49 21.11 1.56 -3.61
N LEU A 50 20.13 2.46 -3.63
CA LEU A 50 20.34 3.90 -3.74
C LEU A 50 20.30 4.62 -2.39
N VAL A 51 19.97 3.91 -1.32
CA VAL A 51 19.88 4.44 0.05
C VAL A 51 21.29 4.76 0.57
N VAL A 52 21.50 5.99 1.03
CA VAL A 52 22.81 6.43 1.54
C VAL A 52 22.86 6.65 3.05
N ASN A 53 21.71 6.66 3.73
CA ASN A 53 21.64 6.84 5.18
C ASN A 53 20.44 6.10 5.80
N GLU A 54 20.47 5.94 7.12
CA GLU A 54 19.40 5.24 7.87
C GLU A 54 18.04 5.92 7.69
N LYS A 55 18.00 7.25 7.55
CA LYS A 55 16.75 7.98 7.37
C LYS A 55 16.06 7.62 6.06
N GLN A 56 16.81 7.55 4.97
CA GLN A 56 16.31 7.09 3.68
C GLN A 56 15.87 5.63 3.74
N ALA A 57 16.60 4.77 4.45
CA ALA A 57 16.20 3.37 4.65
C ALA A 57 14.83 3.26 5.33
N GLU A 58 14.62 4.04 6.42
CA GLU A 58 13.35 4.12 7.14
C GLU A 58 12.22 4.59 6.22
N LEU A 59 12.46 5.66 5.43
CA LEU A 59 11.46 6.20 4.52
C LEU A 59 11.07 5.22 3.41
N VAL A 60 12.05 4.52 2.83
CA VAL A 60 11.83 3.47 1.83
C VAL A 60 10.99 2.33 2.43
N ALA A 61 11.32 1.85 3.62
CA ALA A 61 10.56 0.81 4.31
C ALA A 61 9.11 1.26 4.59
N ARG A 62 8.93 2.48 5.12
CA ARG A 62 7.59 3.03 5.43
C ARG A 62 6.73 3.24 4.19
N CYS A 63 7.33 3.48 3.02
CA CYS A 63 6.61 3.72 1.77
C CYS A 63 6.38 2.45 0.94
N GLN A 64 6.63 1.26 1.50
CA GLN A 64 6.23 0.00 0.86
C GLN A 64 4.71 -0.10 0.76
N TYR A 65 4.22 -0.75 -0.30
CA TYR A 65 2.78 -0.86 -0.57
C TYR A 65 1.97 -1.49 0.56
N VAL A 66 2.53 -2.47 1.26
CA VAL A 66 1.89 -3.09 2.43
C VAL A 66 1.65 -2.08 3.56
N ASN A 67 2.63 -1.21 3.82
CA ASN A 67 2.56 -0.19 4.87
C ASN A 67 1.62 0.95 4.46
N LEU A 68 1.70 1.37 3.19
CA LEU A 68 0.78 2.37 2.64
C LEU A 68 -0.68 1.88 2.69
N PHE A 69 -0.92 0.62 2.34
CA PHE A 69 -2.24 0.02 2.40
C PHE A 69 -2.77 -0.08 3.84
N TYR A 70 -1.93 -0.54 4.77
CA TYR A 70 -2.28 -0.60 6.19
C TYR A 70 -2.69 0.78 6.74
N ASN A 71 -1.90 1.82 6.43
CA ASN A 71 -2.20 3.19 6.83
C ASN A 71 -3.51 3.70 6.18
N TYR A 72 -3.72 3.41 4.89
CA TYR A 72 -4.95 3.78 4.19
C TYR A 72 -6.18 3.12 4.82
N ARG A 73 -6.14 1.81 5.07
CA ARG A 73 -7.24 1.07 5.73
C ARG A 73 -7.57 1.69 7.10
N ASN A 74 -6.54 1.98 7.90
CA ASN A 74 -6.75 2.58 9.22
C ASN A 74 -7.36 3.97 9.10
N ALA A 75 -6.91 4.79 8.14
CA ALA A 75 -7.50 6.10 7.90
C ALA A 75 -8.99 6.00 7.54
N LEU A 76 -9.38 5.08 6.64
CA LEU A 76 -10.79 4.84 6.30
C LEU A 76 -11.65 4.51 7.53
N ILE A 77 -11.15 3.63 8.40
CA ILE A 77 -11.85 3.25 9.64
C ILE A 77 -12.02 4.48 10.55
N HIS A 78 -10.95 5.26 10.75
CA HIS A 78 -10.98 6.43 11.62
C HIS A 78 -11.84 7.58 11.06
N GLU A 79 -11.93 7.69 9.74
CA GLU A 79 -12.75 8.69 9.05
C GLU A 79 -14.21 8.23 8.85
N PHE A 80 -14.56 7.00 9.25
CA PHE A 80 -15.86 6.35 8.96
C PHE A 80 -16.22 6.40 7.46
N ARG A 81 -15.23 6.08 6.63
CA ARG A 81 -15.30 6.16 5.17
C ARG A 81 -15.29 4.77 4.55
N GLU A 82 -16.06 4.60 3.48
CA GLU A 82 -16.06 3.38 2.68
C GLU A 82 -14.79 3.27 1.80
N PRO A 83 -14.35 2.07 1.38
CA PRO A 83 -13.33 1.95 0.34
C PRO A 83 -13.86 2.45 -1.01
N GLY A 84 -12.97 2.69 -1.99
CA GLY A 84 -13.40 2.95 -3.37
C GLY A 84 -13.53 4.41 -3.82
N TYR A 85 -13.07 5.40 -3.05
CA TYR A 85 -13.16 6.82 -3.44
C TYR A 85 -12.25 7.26 -4.63
N GLY A 86 -11.67 6.32 -5.37
CA GLY A 86 -10.95 6.60 -6.61
C GLY A 86 -11.89 6.57 -7.83
N PHE A 87 -11.37 6.90 -9.01
CA PHE A 87 -12.13 6.68 -10.24
C PHE A 87 -12.22 5.18 -10.51
N GLU A 88 -13.34 4.55 -10.18
CA GLU A 88 -13.60 3.17 -10.60
C GLU A 88 -13.89 3.14 -12.10
N PHE A 89 -12.84 2.92 -12.89
CA PHE A 89 -13.01 2.66 -14.32
C PHE A 89 -13.70 1.30 -14.43
N SER A 90 -14.82 1.24 -15.15
CA SER A 90 -15.70 0.05 -15.22
C SER A 90 -15.05 -1.24 -15.73
N ASN A 91 -13.80 -1.15 -16.24
CA ASN A 91 -12.99 -2.27 -16.73
C ASN A 91 -11.74 -2.52 -15.87
N ASP A 92 -11.50 -1.74 -14.82
CA ASP A 92 -10.37 -1.94 -13.94
C ASP A 92 -10.69 -3.02 -12.93
N GLY A 93 -9.94 -4.11 -13.01
CA GLY A 93 -10.01 -5.22 -12.05
C GLY A 93 -9.54 -4.83 -10.65
N SER A 94 -9.23 -5.84 -9.84
CA SER A 94 -8.79 -5.69 -8.45
C SER A 94 -7.39 -5.12 -8.27
N GLU A 95 -6.69 -4.65 -9.31
CA GLU A 95 -5.29 -4.19 -9.19
C GLU A 95 -5.20 -2.72 -8.74
N PRO A 96 -4.53 -2.41 -7.61
CA PRO A 96 -4.25 -1.03 -7.22
C PRO A 96 -3.43 -0.27 -8.27
N TYR A 97 -3.58 1.05 -8.31
CA TYR A 97 -2.93 1.88 -9.32
C TYR A 97 -2.67 3.29 -8.80
N TYR A 98 -1.80 4.02 -9.49
CA TYR A 98 -1.70 5.46 -9.36
C TYR A 98 -2.49 6.17 -10.45
N HIS A 99 -3.12 7.28 -10.10
CA HIS A 99 -3.65 8.23 -11.07
C HIS A 99 -3.26 9.65 -10.69
N GLY A 100 -3.07 10.49 -11.69
CA GLY A 100 -2.81 11.91 -11.54
C GLY A 100 -3.71 12.66 -12.52
N MET A 101 -4.53 13.56 -11.99
CA MET A 101 -5.21 14.55 -12.84
C MET A 101 -4.20 15.65 -13.19
N ILE A 102 -4.40 16.34 -14.32
CA ILE A 102 -3.59 17.52 -14.69
C ILE A 102 -3.53 18.47 -13.48
N ASP A 103 -2.34 18.94 -13.15
CA ASP A 103 -2.02 19.83 -12.02
C ASP A 103 -2.34 19.29 -10.61
N ASN A 104 -2.62 17.99 -10.46
CA ASN A 104 -2.85 17.35 -9.16
C ASN A 104 -1.75 16.36 -8.80
N PRO A 105 -1.47 16.14 -7.50
CA PRO A 105 -0.49 15.14 -7.08
C PRO A 105 -0.98 13.73 -7.46
N TRP A 106 -0.02 12.85 -7.78
CA TRP A 106 -0.28 11.43 -7.98
C TRP A 106 -0.88 10.80 -6.71
N GLN A 107 -2.02 10.13 -6.86
CA GLN A 107 -2.71 9.44 -5.78
C GLN A 107 -2.63 7.94 -5.99
N LEU A 108 -2.38 7.20 -4.90
CA LEU A 108 -2.47 5.73 -4.88
C LEU A 108 -3.90 5.32 -4.54
N VAL A 109 -4.53 4.59 -5.45
CA VAL A 109 -5.91 4.11 -5.31
C VAL A 109 -5.93 2.60 -5.10
N TYR A 110 -6.78 2.20 -4.16
CA TYR A 110 -7.17 0.81 -3.92
C TYR A 110 -8.66 0.66 -4.33
N PRO A 111 -8.96 0.02 -5.48
CA PRO A 111 -10.33 -0.22 -5.93
C PRO A 111 -11.12 -1.09 -4.93
N VAL A 112 -12.45 -1.00 -4.88
CA VAL A 112 -13.25 -1.87 -3.99
C VAL A 112 -12.98 -3.34 -4.27
N ALA A 113 -12.90 -3.73 -5.55
CA ALA A 113 -12.58 -5.10 -5.95
C ALA A 113 -11.23 -5.62 -5.41
N PHE A 114 -10.27 -4.73 -5.11
CA PHE A 114 -9.03 -5.13 -4.41
C PHE A 114 -9.34 -5.64 -3.00
N PHE A 115 -10.17 -4.92 -2.25
CA PHE A 115 -10.58 -5.31 -0.91
C PHE A 115 -11.34 -6.63 -0.91
N ASP A 116 -12.28 -6.78 -1.85
CA ASP A 116 -13.06 -8.02 -1.99
C ASP A 116 -12.13 -9.20 -2.24
N SER A 117 -11.24 -9.08 -3.24
CA SER A 117 -10.28 -10.15 -3.56
C SER A 117 -9.32 -10.47 -2.41
N LEU A 118 -8.94 -9.46 -1.63
CA LEU A 118 -8.08 -9.64 -0.46
C LEU A 118 -8.81 -10.42 0.63
N VAL A 119 -10.06 -10.06 0.92
CA VAL A 119 -10.87 -10.75 1.95
C VAL A 119 -11.14 -12.20 1.52
N GLU A 120 -11.54 -12.43 0.28
CA GLU A 120 -11.73 -13.77 -0.27
C GLU A 120 -10.45 -14.60 -0.16
N SER A 121 -9.30 -14.04 -0.56
CA SER A 121 -8.01 -14.74 -0.45
C SER A 121 -7.66 -15.10 0.98
N VAL A 122 -7.91 -14.20 1.94
CA VAL A 122 -7.66 -14.46 3.36
C VAL A 122 -8.55 -15.57 3.89
N LEU A 123 -9.85 -15.55 3.58
CA LEU A 123 -10.79 -16.56 4.01
C LEU A 123 -10.46 -17.93 3.42
N ASN A 124 -10.13 -17.99 2.13
CA ASN A 124 -9.74 -19.23 1.46
C ASN A 124 -8.45 -19.80 2.06
N ASN A 125 -7.40 -18.97 2.22
CA ASN A 125 -6.14 -19.41 2.81
C ASN A 125 -6.32 -19.89 4.27
N LEU A 126 -7.23 -19.26 5.03
CA LEU A 126 -7.54 -19.68 6.39
C LEU A 126 -8.29 -21.02 6.41
N SER A 127 -9.25 -21.21 5.50
CA SER A 127 -9.96 -22.48 5.32
C SER A 127 -8.99 -23.60 4.98
N ASP A 128 -8.14 -23.38 3.97
CA ASP A 128 -7.12 -24.33 3.53
C ASP A 128 -6.17 -24.69 4.68
N PHE A 129 -5.73 -23.70 5.46
CA PHE A 129 -4.89 -23.92 6.62
C PHE A 129 -5.57 -24.84 7.65
N PHE A 130 -6.84 -24.60 7.98
CA PHE A 130 -7.56 -25.44 8.94
C PHE A 130 -7.78 -26.86 8.43
N GLU A 131 -8.15 -27.02 7.17
CA GLU A 131 -8.34 -28.32 6.54
C GLU A 131 -7.04 -29.14 6.50
N VAL A 132 -5.94 -28.54 6.01
CA VAL A 132 -4.63 -29.20 5.90
C VAL A 132 -4.11 -29.64 7.27
N ASN A 133 -4.32 -28.83 8.31
CA ASN A 133 -3.83 -29.12 9.66
C ASN A 133 -4.84 -29.89 10.52
N SER A 134 -6.03 -30.21 10.00
CA SER A 134 -7.11 -30.86 10.75
C SER A 134 -7.46 -30.13 12.05
N ILE A 135 -7.42 -28.79 12.01
CA ILE A 135 -7.74 -27.92 13.13
C ILE A 135 -9.22 -27.55 13.03
N GLU A 136 -10.00 -27.83 14.07
CA GLU A 136 -11.36 -27.32 14.21
C GLU A 136 -11.31 -25.84 14.62
N PRO A 137 -11.81 -24.89 13.80
CA PRO A 137 -11.75 -23.46 14.12
C PRO A 137 -12.39 -23.12 15.47
N HIS A 138 -13.42 -23.86 15.88
CA HIS A 138 -14.10 -23.66 17.15
C HIS A 138 -13.24 -24.03 18.37
N ASP A 139 -12.30 -24.96 18.23
CA ASP A 139 -11.41 -25.38 19.34
C ASP A 139 -10.35 -24.31 19.67
N GLN A 140 -10.10 -23.38 18.73
CA GLN A 140 -9.19 -22.25 18.92
C GLN A 140 -9.90 -21.00 19.45
N PHE A 141 -11.23 -21.04 19.60
CA PHE A 141 -12.01 -19.92 20.11
C PHE A 141 -12.24 -20.07 21.61
N GLU A 142 -11.51 -19.29 22.41
CA GLU A 142 -11.84 -19.15 23.83
C GLU A 142 -13.04 -18.21 24.02
N PHE A 143 -14.10 -18.72 24.64
CA PHE A 143 -15.27 -17.92 24.97
C PHE A 143 -14.91 -16.90 26.06
N GLY A 144 -14.87 -15.61 25.71
CA GLY A 144 -14.63 -14.53 26.65
C GLY A 144 -14.51 -13.19 25.94
N SER A 145 -15.31 -12.21 26.35
CA SER A 145 -15.25 -10.82 25.88
C SER A 145 -14.94 -9.88 27.06
N THR A 146 -14.05 -10.32 27.95
CA THR A 146 -13.68 -9.54 29.11
C THR A 146 -12.71 -8.44 28.69
N TRP A 147 -13.19 -7.20 28.69
CA TRP A 147 -12.36 -5.98 28.58
C TRP A 147 -11.37 -5.81 29.73
N LEU A 148 -11.56 -6.60 30.80
CA LEU A 148 -10.62 -6.79 31.89
C LEU A 148 -9.82 -8.05 31.56
N GLY A 149 -8.59 -7.89 31.06
CA GLY A 149 -7.68 -9.01 30.83
C GLY A 149 -7.48 -9.83 32.12
N ARG A 150 -7.23 -11.13 31.97
CA ARG A 150 -6.84 -12.00 33.10
C ARG A 150 -5.48 -11.60 33.67
#